data_AF-A0A2K8LYJ4-F1
#
_entry.id   AF-A0A2K8LYJ4-F1
#
_cell.length_a   1.000
_cell.length_b   1.000
_cell.length_c   1.000
_cell.angle_alpha   90.00
_cell.angle_beta   90.00
_cell.angle_gamma   90.00
#
_symmetry.space_group_name_H-M   'P 1'
#
loop_
_entity.id
_entity.type
_entity.pdbx_description
1 polymer ?
#
loop_
_entity_poly.entity_id
_entity_poly.type
_entity_poly.pdbx_seq_one_letter_code
_entity_poly.pdbx_strand_id
1 'polypeptide(L)'
;MTEDDLLERYGLHPTGSQLDEVRGILATEMRARLDANAELMKVCCIQLFHHGSLDDVLLVWQAKTSGWDSQFAIDVQLLCGAGLDATKEFLAARPDELAREALTYLTECEEARDFENFTVEGWSEYYHQYYGVPRPE
;
A
#
# COMPACT_ATOMS: atom_id res chain seq x y z
N MET A 1 4.14 -7.13 -17.43
CA MET A 1 2.85 -6.77 -16.82
C MET A 1 2.95 -5.32 -16.45
N THR A 2 1.94 -4.53 -16.77
CA THR A 2 1.83 -3.12 -16.40
C THR A 2 0.76 -2.94 -15.32
N GLU A 3 0.68 -1.75 -14.76
CA GLU A 3 -0.39 -1.29 -13.89
C GLU A 3 -1.76 -1.41 -14.56
N ASP A 4 -1.87 -1.06 -15.85
CA ASP A 4 -3.09 -1.19 -16.64
C ASP A 4 -3.53 -2.66 -16.76
N ASP A 5 -2.58 -3.58 -17.03
CA ASP A 5 -2.87 -5.02 -17.08
C ASP A 5 -3.47 -5.51 -15.74
N LEU A 6 -2.96 -4.99 -14.61
CA LEU A 6 -3.40 -5.39 -13.28
C LEU A 6 -4.78 -4.80 -12.93
N LEU A 7 -5.03 -3.56 -13.32
CA LEU A 7 -6.31 -2.87 -13.15
C LEU A 7 -7.40 -3.51 -14.01
N GLU A 8 -7.11 -3.87 -15.27
CA GLU A 8 -8.06 -4.58 -16.13
C GLU A 8 -8.42 -5.95 -15.54
N ARG A 9 -7.43 -6.66 -14.97
CA ARG A 9 -7.62 -8.01 -14.46
C ARG A 9 -8.35 -8.07 -13.12
N TYR A 10 -8.07 -7.14 -12.21
CA TYR A 10 -8.53 -7.20 -10.81
C TYR A 10 -9.25 -5.95 -10.30
N GLY A 11 -9.25 -4.87 -11.07
CA GLY A 11 -9.66 -3.56 -10.56
C GLY A 11 -8.83 -3.16 -9.34
N LEU A 12 -9.45 -2.45 -8.41
CA LEU A 12 -8.81 -2.02 -7.16
C LEU A 12 -9.13 -2.92 -5.95
N HIS A 13 -10.02 -3.91 -6.09
CA HIS A 13 -10.51 -4.76 -5.00
C HIS A 13 -10.34 -6.25 -5.31
N PRO A 14 -9.10 -6.76 -5.46
CA PRO A 14 -8.88 -8.20 -5.59
C PRO A 14 -9.31 -8.94 -4.33
N THR A 15 -9.78 -10.18 -4.50
CA THR A 15 -10.27 -11.03 -3.40
C THR A 15 -9.70 -12.44 -3.47
N GLY A 16 -9.69 -13.13 -2.33
CA GLY A 16 -9.26 -14.53 -2.25
C GLY A 16 -7.84 -14.73 -2.80
N SER A 17 -7.68 -15.70 -3.70
CA SER A 17 -6.37 -16.05 -4.29
C SER A 17 -5.75 -14.92 -5.13
N GLN A 18 -6.53 -13.93 -5.56
CA GLN A 18 -6.01 -12.78 -6.31
C GLN A 18 -5.06 -11.94 -5.44
N LEU A 19 -5.31 -11.86 -4.13
CA LEU A 19 -4.44 -11.13 -3.20
C LEU A 19 -3.06 -11.80 -3.11
N ASP A 20 -3.00 -13.12 -3.15
CA ASP A 20 -1.72 -13.85 -3.14
C ASP A 20 -0.94 -13.60 -4.43
N GLU A 21 -1.63 -13.50 -5.58
CA GLU A 21 -1.00 -13.08 -6.84
C GLU A 21 -0.46 -11.65 -6.75
N VAL A 22 -1.23 -10.71 -6.19
CA VAL A 22 -0.81 -9.31 -6.00
C VAL A 22 0.42 -9.22 -5.10
N ARG A 23 0.45 -9.94 -3.96
CA ARG A 23 1.64 -10.02 -3.09
C ARG A 23 2.85 -10.57 -3.84
N GLY A 24 2.65 -11.58 -4.69
CA GLY A 24 3.70 -12.18 -5.51
C GLY A 24 4.26 -11.23 -6.57
N ILE A 25 3.40 -10.45 -7.22
CA ILE A 25 3.79 -9.42 -8.19
C ILE A 25 4.60 -8.34 -7.48
N LEU A 26 4.09 -7.79 -6.37
CA LEU A 26 4.78 -6.76 -5.59
C LEU A 26 6.17 -7.22 -5.12
N ALA A 27 6.28 -8.45 -4.63
CA ALA A 27 7.56 -9.04 -4.23
C ALA A 27 8.52 -9.26 -5.41
N THR A 28 8.01 -9.46 -6.62
CA THR A 28 8.82 -9.62 -7.83
C THR A 28 9.36 -8.27 -8.28
N GLU A 29 8.52 -7.24 -8.32
CA GLU A 29 8.94 -5.87 -8.69
C GLU A 29 9.98 -5.32 -7.72
N MET A 30 9.82 -5.49 -6.40
CA MET A 30 10.84 -5.09 -5.43
C MET A 30 12.21 -5.74 -5.66
N ARG A 31 12.25 -6.96 -6.23
CA ARG A 31 13.50 -7.67 -6.54
C ARG A 31 14.14 -7.20 -7.85
N ALA A 32 13.37 -6.55 -8.73
CA ALA A 32 13.84 -6.02 -10.01
C ALA A 32 14.74 -4.77 -9.85
N ARG A 33 14.71 -4.12 -8.67
CA ARG A 33 15.57 -2.97 -8.32
C ARG A 33 15.48 -1.82 -9.33
N LEU A 34 16.48 -1.66 -10.19
CA LEU A 34 16.55 -0.55 -11.16
C LEU A 34 15.51 -0.71 -12.27
N ASP A 35 15.03 -1.94 -12.51
CA ASP A 35 14.00 -2.24 -13.50
C ASP A 35 12.60 -2.35 -12.86
N ALA A 36 12.46 -1.99 -11.58
CA ALA A 36 11.18 -2.07 -10.88
C ALA A 36 10.18 -1.07 -11.46
N ASN A 37 8.95 -1.52 -11.71
CA ASN A 37 7.87 -0.63 -12.11
C ASN A 37 7.16 -0.05 -10.87
N ALA A 38 7.51 1.18 -10.49
CA ALA A 38 6.94 1.86 -9.33
C ALA A 38 5.40 2.07 -9.42
N GLU A 39 4.85 2.27 -10.62
CA GLU A 39 3.40 2.43 -10.81
C GLU A 39 2.66 1.10 -10.63
N LEU A 40 3.22 -0.01 -11.14
CA LEU A 40 2.69 -1.34 -10.88
C LEU A 40 2.72 -1.69 -9.39
N MET A 41 3.83 -1.36 -8.70
CA MET A 41 3.94 -1.54 -7.27
C MET A 41 2.91 -0.70 -6.51
N LYS A 42 2.68 0.55 -6.92
CA LYS A 42 1.65 1.42 -6.35
C LYS A 42 0.27 0.81 -6.46
N VAL A 43 -0.12 0.29 -7.63
CA VAL A 43 -1.42 -0.39 -7.78
C VAL A 43 -1.53 -1.62 -6.88
N CYS A 44 -0.47 -2.43 -6.76
CA CYS A 44 -0.47 -3.55 -5.81
C CYS A 44 -0.70 -3.07 -4.36
N CYS A 45 -0.01 -2.00 -3.94
CA CYS A 45 -0.19 -1.43 -2.61
C CYS A 45 -1.60 -0.88 -2.38
N ILE A 46 -2.23 -0.26 -3.39
CA ILE A 46 -3.63 0.20 -3.32
C ILE A 46 -4.59 -0.99 -3.15
N GLN A 47 -4.36 -2.07 -3.90
CA GLN A 47 -5.16 -3.29 -3.80
C GLN A 47 -5.06 -3.94 -2.41
N LEU A 48 -3.85 -3.98 -1.83
CA LEU A 48 -3.64 -4.47 -0.45
C LEU A 48 -4.24 -3.52 0.59
N PHE A 49 -4.17 -2.20 0.36
CA PHE A 49 -4.83 -1.19 1.18
C PHE A 49 -6.34 -1.42 1.23
N HIS A 50 -7.00 -1.66 0.08
CA HIS A 50 -8.43 -1.98 0.04
C HIS A 50 -8.81 -3.29 0.72
N HIS A 51 -7.90 -4.27 0.72
CA HIS A 51 -8.10 -5.50 1.49
C HIS A 51 -8.08 -5.25 3.00
N GLY A 52 -7.30 -4.27 3.46
CA GLY A 52 -7.30 -3.80 4.85
C GLY A 52 -6.71 -4.79 5.86
N SER A 53 -5.91 -5.76 5.42
CA SER A 53 -5.26 -6.71 6.32
C SER A 53 -4.00 -6.11 6.95
N LEU A 54 -3.89 -6.20 8.27
CA LEU A 54 -2.68 -5.81 9.01
C LEU A 54 -1.45 -6.66 8.61
N ASP A 55 -1.67 -7.87 8.11
CA ASP A 55 -0.59 -8.76 7.67
C ASP A 55 0.17 -8.19 6.45
N ASP A 56 -0.44 -7.27 5.70
CA ASP A 56 0.17 -6.66 4.50
C ASP A 56 0.96 -5.38 4.80
N VAL A 57 0.85 -4.81 6.02
CA VAL A 57 1.45 -3.51 6.38
C VAL A 57 2.96 -3.48 6.12
N LEU A 58 3.67 -4.52 6.57
CA LEU A 58 5.13 -4.59 6.40
C LEU A 58 5.54 -4.84 4.95
N LEU A 59 4.70 -5.51 4.16
CA LEU A 59 4.95 -5.70 2.73
C LEU A 59 4.83 -4.37 1.98
N VAL A 60 3.78 -3.59 2.28
CA VAL A 60 3.58 -2.25 1.70
C VAL A 60 4.71 -1.29 2.13
N TRP A 61 5.14 -1.35 3.39
CA TRP A 61 6.28 -0.56 3.87
C TRP A 61 7.58 -0.89 3.13
N GLN A 62 7.88 -2.19 2.94
CA GLN A 62 9.04 -2.61 2.16
C GLN A 62 8.95 -2.11 0.72
N ALA A 63 7.77 -2.17 0.10
CA ALA A 63 7.58 -1.68 -1.26
C ALA A 63 7.88 -0.18 -1.35
N LYS A 64 7.31 0.64 -0.45
CA LYS A 64 7.59 2.07 -0.38
C LYS A 64 9.10 2.35 -0.29
N THR A 65 9.79 1.68 0.63
CA THR A 65 11.21 1.94 0.92
C THR A 65 12.21 1.19 0.04
N SER A 66 11.74 0.40 -0.94
CA SER A 66 12.62 -0.46 -1.77
C SER A 66 13.48 0.30 -2.79
N GLY A 67 13.09 1.52 -3.17
CA GLY A 67 13.77 2.33 -4.17
C GLY A 67 13.37 3.81 -4.11
N TRP A 68 14.11 4.65 -4.84
CA TRP A 68 13.85 6.09 -4.85
C TRP A 68 12.48 6.41 -5.46
N ASP A 69 12.16 5.82 -6.61
CA ASP A 69 10.90 6.08 -7.30
C ASP A 69 9.70 5.56 -6.49
N SER A 70 9.81 4.36 -5.90
CA SER A 70 8.75 3.81 -5.05
C SER A 70 8.49 4.63 -3.79
N GLN A 71 9.54 5.24 -3.21
CA GLN A 71 9.43 6.06 -2.00
C GLN A 71 8.51 7.27 -2.21
N PHE A 72 8.51 7.85 -3.41
CA PHE A 72 7.66 8.98 -3.78
C PHE A 72 6.35 8.55 -4.46
N ALA A 73 6.32 7.41 -5.15
CA ALA A 73 5.12 6.94 -5.84
C ALA A 73 4.09 6.31 -4.89
N ILE A 74 4.55 5.64 -3.83
CA ILE A 74 3.69 4.92 -2.88
C ILE A 74 3.39 5.81 -1.68
N ASP A 75 2.15 6.27 -1.58
CA ASP A 75 1.68 7.11 -0.48
C ASP A 75 1.76 6.36 0.86
N VAL A 76 2.20 7.04 1.93
CA VAL A 76 2.36 6.41 3.26
C VAL A 76 1.02 5.93 3.84
N GLN A 77 -0.07 6.60 3.46
CA GLN A 77 -1.44 6.25 3.86
C GLN A 77 -1.85 4.84 3.39
N LEU A 78 -1.18 4.28 2.37
CA LEU A 78 -1.44 2.92 1.89
C LEU A 78 -1.08 1.82 2.90
N LEU A 79 -0.28 2.14 3.93
CA LEU A 79 -0.04 1.22 5.06
C LEU A 79 -1.28 1.09 5.97
N CYS A 80 -2.24 2.00 5.86
CA CYS A 80 -3.31 2.20 6.85
C CYS A 80 -4.67 1.69 6.36
N GLY A 81 -4.69 0.59 5.59
CA GLY A 81 -5.94 -0.01 5.09
C GLY A 81 -6.88 -0.49 6.21
N ALA A 82 -6.33 -0.89 7.36
CA ALA A 82 -7.09 -1.20 8.57
C ALA A 82 -7.41 0.05 9.44
N GLY A 83 -7.03 1.24 8.97
CA GLY A 83 -7.01 2.47 9.76
C GLY A 83 -5.65 2.77 10.41
N LEU A 84 -5.37 4.06 10.65
CA LEU A 84 -4.08 4.53 11.18
C LEU A 84 -3.78 3.96 12.58
N ASP A 85 -4.75 4.05 13.50
CA ASP A 85 -4.57 3.60 14.89
C ASP A 85 -4.29 2.10 14.96
N ALA A 86 -5.10 1.28 14.26
CA ALA A 86 -4.92 -0.17 14.21
C ALA A 86 -3.56 -0.56 13.60
N THR A 87 -3.13 0.12 12.54
CA THR A 87 -1.81 -0.08 11.94
C THR A 87 -0.68 0.27 12.92
N LYS A 88 -0.78 1.39 13.65
CA LYS A 88 0.23 1.78 14.64
C LYS A 88 0.30 0.81 15.81
N GLU A 89 -0.85 0.36 16.33
CA GLU A 89 -0.92 -0.65 17.38
C GLU A 89 -0.28 -1.97 16.93
N PHE A 90 -0.59 -2.42 15.71
CA PHE A 90 0.01 -3.62 15.12
C PHE A 90 1.53 -3.51 15.04
N LEU A 91 2.06 -2.38 14.54
CA LEU A 91 3.50 -2.17 14.43
C LEU A 91 4.18 -2.08 15.79
N ALA A 92 3.57 -1.41 16.76
CA ALA A 92 4.10 -1.26 18.12
C ALA A 92 4.18 -2.61 18.88
N ALA A 93 3.30 -3.55 18.56
CA ALA A 93 3.30 -4.88 19.17
C ALA A 93 4.42 -5.80 18.65
N ARG A 94 5.16 -5.40 17.61
CA ARG A 94 6.17 -6.24 16.95
C ARG A 94 7.59 -5.86 17.36
N PRO A 95 8.49 -6.83 17.59
CA PRO A 95 9.87 -6.55 18.00
C PRO A 95 10.82 -6.28 16.84
N ASP A 96 10.39 -6.48 15.58
CA ASP A 96 11.29 -6.39 14.43
C ASP A 96 11.63 -4.94 14.02
N GLU A 97 12.84 -4.74 13.49
CA GLU A 97 13.38 -3.42 13.11
C GLU A 97 12.48 -2.71 12.09
N LEU A 98 12.04 -3.48 11.10
CA LEU A 98 11.22 -2.98 10.01
C LEU A 98 9.89 -2.40 10.50
N ALA A 99 9.23 -3.06 11.46
CA ALA A 99 8.04 -2.54 12.09
C ALA A 99 8.29 -1.23 12.84
N ARG A 100 9.45 -1.10 13.49
CA ARG A 100 9.82 0.12 14.21
C ARG A 100 10.09 1.27 13.27
N GLU A 101 10.80 1.04 12.17
CA GLU A 101 11.04 2.05 11.13
C GLU A 101 9.73 2.56 10.53
N ALA A 102 8.82 1.64 10.18
CA ALA A 102 7.50 2.01 9.68
C ALA A 102 6.69 2.83 10.70
N LEU A 103 6.71 2.43 11.98
CA LEU A 103 6.01 3.15 13.04
C LEU A 103 6.58 4.54 13.28
N THR A 104 7.90 4.68 13.30
CA THR A 104 8.58 5.98 13.42
C THR A 104 8.18 6.89 12.27
N TYR A 105 8.25 6.40 11.03
CA TYR A 105 7.88 7.19 9.85
C TYR A 105 6.40 7.60 9.86
N LEU A 106 5.50 6.68 10.22
CA LEU A 106 4.06 7.00 10.36
C LEU A 106 3.82 8.08 11.41
N THR A 107 4.53 8.02 12.54
CA THR A 107 4.40 9.03 13.61
C THR A 107 4.90 10.39 13.14
N GLU A 108 6.04 10.44 12.44
CA GLU A 108 6.58 11.69 11.87
C GLU A 108 5.62 12.30 10.84
N CYS A 109 5.05 11.49 9.94
CA CYS A 109 4.05 11.94 8.97
C CYS A 109 2.76 12.44 9.64
N GLU A 110 2.31 11.78 10.70
CA GLU A 110 1.16 12.23 11.49
C GLU A 110 1.42 13.60 12.14
N GLU A 111 2.60 13.78 12.77
CA GLU A 111 3.02 15.06 13.33
C GLU A 111 3.16 16.16 12.26
N ALA A 112 3.56 15.80 11.05
CA ALA A 112 3.62 16.68 9.88
C ALA A 112 2.26 16.98 9.25
N ARG A 113 1.16 16.41 9.79
CA ARG A 113 -0.23 16.52 9.30
C ARG A 113 -0.52 15.80 7.97
N ASP A 114 0.32 14.86 7.55
CA ASP A 114 0.06 14.07 6.32
C ASP A 114 -1.20 13.19 6.45
N PHE A 115 -1.63 12.90 7.69
CA PHE A 115 -2.85 12.15 7.99
C PHE A 115 -4.05 13.05 8.34
N GLU A 116 -3.95 14.37 8.15
CA GLU A 116 -5.07 15.26 8.42
C GLU A 116 -6.26 14.95 7.48
N ASN A 117 -7.42 14.65 8.08
CA ASN A 117 -8.62 14.17 7.39
C ASN A 117 -8.46 12.80 6.68
N PHE A 118 -7.41 12.04 7.01
CA PHE A 118 -7.28 10.68 6.50
C PHE A 118 -8.45 9.80 6.95
N THR A 119 -9.07 9.14 5.98
CA THR A 119 -10.05 8.07 6.17
C THR A 119 -9.78 6.99 5.12
N VAL A 120 -10.03 5.74 5.47
CA VAL A 120 -9.85 4.62 4.53
C VAL A 120 -10.77 4.80 3.33
N GLU A 121 -12.02 5.19 3.57
CA GLU A 121 -13.03 5.43 2.56
C GLU A 121 -12.66 6.62 1.65
N GLY A 122 -12.13 7.70 2.22
CA GLY A 122 -11.70 8.87 1.46
C GLY A 122 -10.54 8.58 0.53
N TRP A 123 -9.54 7.82 0.99
CA TRP A 123 -8.42 7.38 0.16
C TRP A 123 -8.85 6.35 -0.89
N SER A 124 -9.76 5.45 -0.53
CA SER A 124 -10.35 4.52 -1.50
C SER A 124 -11.05 5.27 -2.63
N GLU A 125 -11.90 6.24 -2.30
CA GLU A 125 -12.60 7.08 -3.27
C GLU A 125 -11.61 7.86 -4.16
N TYR A 126 -10.56 8.43 -3.55
CA TYR A 126 -9.51 9.12 -4.30
C TYR A 126 -8.87 8.24 -5.38
N TYR A 127 -8.48 7.00 -5.06
CA TYR A 127 -7.86 6.12 -6.06
C TYR A 127 -8.83 5.59 -7.12
N HIS A 128 -10.10 5.36 -6.75
CA HIS A 128 -11.13 5.06 -7.75
C HIS A 128 -11.27 6.20 -8.77
N GLN A 129 -11.26 7.45 -8.32
CA GLN A 129 -11.30 8.61 -9.21
C GLN A 129 -10.01 8.77 -10.01
N TYR A 130 -8.85 8.58 -9.38
CA TYR A 130 -7.53 8.72 -10.02
C TYR A 130 -7.35 7.74 -11.18
N TYR A 131 -7.71 6.46 -10.99
CA TYR A 131 -7.57 5.43 -12.04
C TYR A 131 -8.82 5.27 -12.92
N GLY A 132 -9.91 6.00 -12.64
CA GLY A 132 -11.16 5.88 -13.39
C GLY A 132 -11.82 4.49 -13.26
N VAL A 133 -11.51 3.74 -12.20
CA VAL A 133 -12.08 2.41 -11.93
C VAL A 133 -13.30 2.58 -11.05
N PRO A 134 -14.49 2.05 -11.41
CA PRO A 134 -15.68 2.17 -10.57
C PRO A 134 -15.54 1.34 -9.27
N ARG A 135 -16.28 1.74 -8.23
CA ARG A 135 -16.37 0.95 -6.99
C ARG A 135 -17.13 -0.36 -7.24
N PRO A 136 -16.77 -1.46 -6.57
CA PRO A 136 -17.63 -2.62 -6.49
C PRO A 136 -18.97 -2.22 -5.82
N GLU A 137 -20.07 -2.77 -6.31
CA GLU A 137 -21.43 -2.55 -5.77
C GLU A 137 -21.63 -3.18 -4.39
#